data_AF-A0A0L8GZ74-F1
#
_entry.id   AF-A0A0L8GZ74-F1
#
_cell.length_a   1.000
_cell.length_b   1.000
_cell.length_c   1.000
_cell.angle_alpha   90.00
_cell.angle_beta   90.00
_cell.angle_gamma   90.00
#
_symmetry.space_group_name_H-M   'P 1'
#
loop_
_entity.id
_entity.type
_entity.pdbx_description
1 polymer ?
#
loop_
_entity_poly.entity_id
_entity_poly.type
_entity_poly.pdbx_seq_one_letter_code
_entity_poly.pdbx_strand_id
1 'polypeptide(L)'
;MVVLVVVFLHKFANMKILQSSCITLLSMLCILPMIILSSTDETYETERREIINKENDQRFGSHLTLNRDERQVNDYLMKLKDREMKLYESGVEMYPSSMLFTDAKKQIDRSKIFHFLQKMPKGGLLHVHGSAMASVDWLISFATYMPNCYMCWDREKYIVYKFLFCPKLPPKIRGCAWERVCHARKYHTEGVIAFDEMLVNAITFNSSKLSSVESDQNDIWNTFEQYFMLTRNLIRYKPVFSKYIHQGLIELFKDNIQHFEIRMSLSSGHKHPGRECLLALGRLRRRGFQLIRSTEQPAREINVQVAEHSTDTCTLNVVLGDIQRDTV
;
A
#
# COMPACT_ATOMS: atom_id res chain seq x y z
N MET A 1 -40.06 61.02 -30.86
CA MET A 1 -39.15 60.15 -31.64
C MET A 1 -39.80 58.90 -32.23
N VAL A 2 -40.92 58.39 -31.69
CA VAL A 2 -41.55 57.16 -32.20
C VAL A 2 -42.33 57.37 -33.52
N VAL A 3 -42.90 58.56 -33.74
CA VAL A 3 -43.67 58.86 -34.96
C VAL A 3 -42.77 59.06 -36.20
N LEU A 4 -41.54 59.54 -36.02
CA LEU A 4 -40.57 59.71 -37.10
C LEU A 4 -40.00 58.36 -37.60
N VAL A 5 -39.92 57.35 -36.74
CA VAL A 5 -39.43 56.01 -37.10
C VAL A 5 -40.43 55.28 -38.01
N VAL A 6 -41.73 55.45 -37.78
CA VAL A 6 -42.77 54.78 -38.59
C VAL A 6 -42.87 55.39 -40.00
N VAL A 7 -42.71 56.70 -40.13
CA VAL A 7 -42.70 57.37 -41.45
C VAL A 7 -41.42 57.04 -42.23
N PHE A 8 -40.29 56.88 -41.55
CA PHE A 8 -39.04 56.41 -42.18
C PHE A 8 -39.18 54.97 -42.71
N LEU A 9 -39.81 54.08 -41.94
CA LEU A 9 -40.04 52.69 -42.33
C LEU A 9 -41.02 52.55 -43.52
N HIS A 10 -42.00 53.44 -43.64
CA HIS A 10 -42.95 53.39 -44.76
C HIS A 10 -42.35 53.92 -46.09
N LYS A 11 -41.41 54.88 -46.03
CA LYS A 11 -40.71 55.37 -47.24
C LYS A 11 -39.65 54.39 -47.78
N PHE A 12 -39.19 53.44 -46.97
CA PHE A 12 -38.22 52.41 -47.40
C PHE A 12 -38.84 51.12 -47.93
N ALA A 13 -40.16 50.97 -47.87
CA ALA A 13 -40.87 49.78 -48.35
C ALA A 13 -40.81 49.57 -49.87
N ASN A 14 -40.39 50.58 -50.65
CA ASN A 14 -40.27 50.50 -52.11
C ASN A 14 -38.82 50.41 -52.64
N MET A 15 -37.83 50.16 -51.77
CA MET A 15 -36.45 49.90 -52.19
C MET A 15 -36.02 48.50 -51.73
N LYS A 16 -36.45 47.46 -52.47
CA LYS A 16 -36.01 46.07 -52.26
C LYS A 16 -34.48 45.92 -52.18
N ILE A 17 -33.75 46.79 -52.90
CA ILE A 17 -32.29 46.83 -52.92
C ILE A 17 -31.72 47.35 -51.58
N LEU A 18 -32.36 48.34 -50.93
CA LEU A 18 -31.86 48.89 -49.66
C LEU A 18 -32.20 47.99 -48.46
N GLN A 19 -33.35 47.32 -48.47
CA GLN A 19 -33.71 46.31 -47.46
C GLN A 19 -32.77 45.10 -47.49
N SER A 20 -32.46 44.58 -48.69
CA SER A 20 -31.49 43.49 -48.84
C SER A 20 -30.10 43.92 -48.34
N SER A 21 -29.68 45.13 -48.72
CA SER A 21 -28.39 45.71 -48.27
C SER A 21 -28.31 45.87 -46.74
N CYS A 22 -29.36 46.39 -46.10
CA CYS A 22 -29.40 46.52 -44.64
C CYS A 22 -29.43 45.18 -43.91
N ILE A 23 -30.14 44.16 -44.42
CA ILE A 23 -30.16 42.82 -43.83
C ILE A 23 -28.79 42.16 -43.98
N THR A 24 -28.14 42.29 -45.15
CA THR A 24 -26.76 41.79 -45.32
C THR A 24 -25.78 42.52 -44.40
N LEU A 25 -25.90 43.84 -44.25
CA LEU A 25 -25.03 44.63 -43.37
C LEU A 25 -25.23 44.22 -41.89
N LEU A 26 -26.48 44.05 -41.45
CA LEU A 26 -26.82 43.63 -40.09
C LEU A 26 -26.37 42.18 -39.81
N SER A 27 -26.50 41.29 -40.80
CA SER A 27 -25.98 39.92 -40.69
C SER A 27 -24.44 39.91 -40.59
N MET A 28 -23.74 40.73 -41.37
CA MET A 28 -22.28 40.88 -41.27
C MET A 28 -21.86 41.50 -39.94
N LEU A 29 -22.63 42.47 -39.43
CA LEU A 29 -22.39 43.12 -38.13
C LEU A 29 -22.60 42.18 -36.94
N CYS A 30 -23.45 41.16 -37.07
CA CYS A 30 -23.67 40.13 -36.05
C CYS A 30 -22.71 38.93 -36.20
N ILE A 31 -22.30 38.60 -37.43
CA ILE A 31 -21.42 37.46 -37.72
C ILE A 31 -19.95 37.81 -37.43
N LEU A 32 -19.47 39.02 -37.72
CA LEU A 32 -18.09 39.43 -37.42
C LEU A 32 -17.73 39.31 -35.93
N PRO A 33 -18.54 39.82 -34.97
CA PRO A 33 -18.27 39.66 -33.55
C PRO A 33 -18.31 38.20 -33.10
N MET A 34 -19.19 37.35 -33.67
CA MET A 34 -19.20 35.92 -33.36
C MET A 34 -17.97 35.18 -33.90
N ILE A 35 -17.43 35.58 -35.05
CA ILE A 35 -16.16 35.05 -35.57
C ILE A 35 -15.00 35.48 -34.67
N ILE A 36 -14.98 36.75 -34.23
CA ILE A 36 -13.98 37.31 -33.30
C ILE A 36 -14.06 36.67 -31.90
N LEU A 37 -15.25 36.28 -31.42
CA LEU A 37 -15.39 35.51 -30.18
C LEU A 37 -15.01 34.03 -30.33
N SER A 38 -15.00 33.48 -31.55
CA SER A 38 -14.66 32.08 -31.81
C SER A 38 -13.18 31.83 -32.13
N SER A 39 -12.40 32.89 -32.38
CA SER A 39 -10.94 32.75 -32.44
C SER A 39 -10.44 32.49 -31.03
N THR A 40 -10.01 31.25 -30.78
CA THR A 40 -9.18 30.91 -29.62
C THR A 40 -8.06 31.95 -29.54
N ASP A 41 -8.04 32.75 -28.48
CA ASP A 41 -7.01 33.74 -28.26
C ASP A 41 -5.66 33.01 -28.21
N GLU A 42 -4.83 33.19 -29.24
CA GLU A 42 -3.52 32.54 -29.38
C GLU A 42 -2.62 32.89 -28.19
N THR A 43 -2.84 34.06 -27.57
CA THR A 43 -2.21 34.49 -26.32
C THR A 43 -2.62 33.56 -25.18
N TYR A 44 -3.93 33.35 -25.00
CA TYR A 44 -4.47 32.45 -23.97
C TYR A 44 -3.93 31.02 -24.12
N GLU A 45 -3.95 30.43 -25.33
CA GLU A 45 -3.45 29.07 -25.54
C GLU A 45 -1.94 28.94 -25.33
N THR A 46 -1.19 30.03 -25.53
CA THR A 46 0.25 30.07 -25.25
C THR A 46 0.49 30.15 -23.75
N GLU A 47 -0.14 31.09 -23.04
CA GLU A 47 -0.05 31.22 -21.59
C GLU A 47 -0.51 29.93 -20.87
N ARG A 48 -1.60 29.32 -21.33
CA ARG A 48 -2.10 28.04 -20.81
C ARG A 48 -1.07 26.92 -20.96
N ARG A 49 -0.44 26.80 -22.14
CA ARG A 49 0.60 25.79 -22.37
C ARG A 49 1.84 26.04 -21.51
N GLU A 50 2.24 27.29 -21.34
CA GLU A 50 3.36 27.65 -20.47
C GLU A 50 3.12 27.24 -19.03
N ILE A 51 1.92 27.49 -18.48
CA ILE A 51 1.55 27.08 -17.13
C ILE A 51 1.57 25.55 -17.00
N ILE A 52 0.95 24.83 -17.94
CA ILE A 52 0.92 23.35 -17.93
C ILE A 52 2.33 22.77 -17.99
N ASN A 53 3.20 23.31 -18.86
CA ASN A 53 4.57 22.85 -18.98
C ASN A 53 5.36 23.14 -17.69
N LYS A 54 5.22 24.33 -17.12
CA LYS A 54 5.84 24.69 -15.84
C LYS A 54 5.42 23.76 -14.70
N GLU A 55 4.13 23.41 -14.62
CA GLU A 55 3.65 22.43 -13.64
C GLU A 55 4.24 21.04 -13.89
N ASN A 56 4.27 20.59 -15.15
CA ASN A 56 4.85 19.29 -15.51
C ASN A 56 6.34 19.22 -15.17
N ASP A 57 7.09 20.31 -15.38
CA ASP A 57 8.52 20.41 -15.09
C ASP A 57 8.83 20.39 -13.59
N GLN A 58 7.86 20.75 -12.74
CA GLN A 58 8.00 20.73 -11.28
C GLN A 58 7.65 19.36 -10.65
N ARG A 59 7.06 18.43 -11.41
CA ARG A 59 6.67 17.12 -10.87
C ARG A 59 7.88 16.26 -10.53
N PHE A 60 7.72 15.38 -9.55
CA PHE A 60 8.73 14.38 -9.24
C PHE A 60 9.07 13.53 -10.47
N GLY A 61 10.35 13.47 -10.82
CA GLY A 61 10.85 12.72 -11.98
C GLY A 61 10.71 13.43 -13.33
N SER A 62 10.30 14.70 -13.38
CA SER A 62 10.11 15.46 -14.64
C SER A 62 11.35 15.54 -15.54
N HIS A 63 12.54 15.60 -14.94
CA HIS A 63 13.82 15.70 -15.65
C HIS A 63 14.29 14.38 -16.29
N LEU A 64 13.59 13.27 -16.03
CA LEU A 64 13.94 11.96 -16.59
C LEU A 64 13.60 11.92 -18.07
N THR A 65 14.61 11.61 -18.90
CA THR A 65 14.40 11.40 -20.33
C THR A 65 14.16 9.92 -20.59
N LEU A 66 12.92 9.56 -20.94
CA LEU A 66 12.56 8.18 -21.26
C LEU A 66 13.17 7.75 -22.60
N ASN A 67 13.62 6.50 -22.69
CA ASN A 67 13.98 5.87 -23.95
C ASN A 67 12.73 5.34 -24.71
N ARG A 68 12.93 4.65 -25.84
CA ARG A 68 11.82 4.14 -26.67
C ARG A 68 10.96 3.10 -25.93
N ASP A 69 11.59 2.15 -25.25
CA ASP A 69 10.91 1.06 -24.59
C ASP A 69 10.19 1.56 -23.32
N GLU A 70 10.84 2.45 -22.58
CA GLU A 70 10.24 3.13 -21.42
C GLU A 70 9.02 3.96 -21.80
N ARG A 71 9.06 4.68 -22.92
CA ARG A 71 7.87 5.39 -23.46
C ARG A 71 6.75 4.42 -23.78
N GLN A 72 7.04 3.30 -24.43
CA GLN A 72 6.03 2.30 -24.78
C GLN A 72 5.37 1.71 -23.51
N VAL A 73 6.15 1.43 -22.48
CA VAL A 73 5.64 0.92 -21.19
C VAL A 73 4.85 2.01 -20.45
N ASN A 74 5.32 3.25 -20.44
CA ASN A 74 4.63 4.39 -19.86
C ASN A 74 3.26 4.61 -20.53
N ASP A 75 3.20 4.59 -21.87
CA ASP A 75 1.95 4.75 -22.61
C ASP A 75 0.95 3.65 -22.28
N TYR A 76 1.42 2.42 -22.10
CA TYR A 76 0.59 1.31 -21.66
C TYR A 76 0.07 1.50 -20.23
N LEU A 77 0.94 1.87 -19.29
CA LEU A 77 0.58 2.12 -17.89
C LEU A 77 -0.42 3.29 -17.76
N MET A 78 -0.19 4.39 -18.48
CA MET A 78 -1.11 5.54 -18.47
C MET A 78 -2.46 5.17 -19.08
N LYS A 79 -2.51 4.35 -20.14
CA LYS A 79 -3.79 3.82 -20.66
C LYS A 79 -4.54 2.95 -19.64
N LEU A 80 -3.84 2.17 -18.82
CA LEU A 80 -4.47 1.43 -17.72
C LEU A 80 -5.02 2.38 -16.66
N LYS A 81 -4.20 3.38 -16.28
CA LYS A 81 -4.58 4.44 -15.34
C LYS A 81 -5.83 5.18 -15.80
N ASP A 82 -5.86 5.67 -17.03
CA ASP A 82 -7.00 6.43 -17.57
C ASP A 82 -8.29 5.60 -17.61
N ARG A 83 -8.19 4.29 -17.85
CA ARG A 83 -9.36 3.39 -17.82
C ARG A 83 -9.92 3.23 -16.41
N GLU A 84 -9.06 3.01 -15.41
CA GLU A 84 -9.51 2.91 -14.02
C GLU A 84 -10.03 4.26 -13.50
N MET A 85 -9.35 5.37 -13.82
CA MET A 85 -9.79 6.72 -13.45
C MET A 85 -11.18 7.06 -14.01
N LYS A 86 -11.49 6.69 -15.25
CA LYS A 86 -12.83 6.91 -15.83
C LYS A 86 -13.94 6.18 -15.08
N LEU A 87 -13.68 5.01 -14.50
CA LEU A 87 -14.66 4.30 -13.65
C LEU A 87 -14.95 5.12 -12.39
N TYR A 88 -13.92 5.78 -11.85
CA TYR A 88 -14.03 6.60 -10.65
C TYR A 88 -14.69 7.95 -10.92
N GLU A 89 -14.31 8.62 -12.01
CA GLU A 89 -14.87 9.90 -12.46
C GLU A 89 -16.36 9.78 -12.84
N SER A 90 -16.76 8.64 -13.41
CA SER A 90 -18.17 8.36 -13.73
C SER A 90 -19.01 7.95 -12.51
N GLY A 91 -18.39 7.73 -11.35
CA GLY A 91 -19.06 7.29 -10.13
C GLY A 91 -19.48 5.82 -10.14
N VAL A 92 -19.03 5.02 -11.11
CA VAL A 92 -19.29 3.57 -11.15
C VAL A 92 -18.60 2.87 -9.98
N GLU A 93 -17.38 3.30 -9.66
CA GLU A 93 -16.65 2.88 -8.47
C GLU A 93 -16.15 4.09 -7.68
N MET A 94 -15.97 3.94 -6.37
CA MET A 94 -15.32 4.98 -5.56
C MET A 94 -13.80 4.91 -5.77
N TYR A 95 -13.12 6.05 -5.60
CA TYR A 95 -11.66 6.09 -5.62
C TYR A 95 -11.10 5.28 -4.46
N PRO A 96 -10.24 4.27 -4.69
CA PRO A 96 -9.63 3.51 -3.60
C PRO A 96 -8.87 4.40 -2.61
N SER A 97 -8.28 5.50 -3.09
CA SER A 97 -7.53 6.46 -2.28
C SER A 97 -8.39 7.35 -1.38
N SER A 98 -9.70 7.44 -1.62
CA SER A 98 -10.62 8.20 -0.75
C SER A 98 -11.35 7.32 0.27
N MET A 99 -11.07 6.02 0.28
CA MET A 99 -11.64 5.03 1.19
C MET A 99 -10.63 4.64 2.27
N LEU A 100 -11.13 4.12 3.40
CA LEU A 100 -10.27 3.42 4.36
C LEU A 100 -9.64 2.20 3.68
N PHE A 101 -8.35 1.97 3.93
CA PHE A 101 -7.61 0.89 3.25
C PHE A 101 -8.29 -0.48 3.43
N THR A 102 -8.86 -0.75 4.60
CA THR A 102 -9.55 -2.01 4.89
C THR A 102 -10.73 -2.27 3.95
N ASP A 103 -11.38 -1.21 3.48
CA ASP A 103 -12.51 -1.30 2.54
C ASP A 103 -12.02 -1.24 1.08
N ALA A 104 -11.00 -0.42 0.81
CA ALA A 104 -10.38 -0.27 -0.50
C ALA A 104 -9.61 -1.50 -0.96
N LYS A 105 -9.10 -2.33 -0.03
CA LYS A 105 -8.15 -3.41 -0.32
C LYS A 105 -8.64 -4.35 -1.43
N LYS A 106 -9.89 -4.80 -1.36
CA LYS A 106 -10.46 -5.73 -2.36
C LYS A 106 -10.49 -5.13 -3.77
N GLN A 107 -10.65 -3.81 -3.88
CA GLN A 107 -10.62 -3.09 -5.14
C GLN A 107 -9.19 -2.94 -5.65
N ILE A 108 -8.24 -2.56 -4.76
CA ILE A 108 -6.81 -2.47 -5.08
C ILE A 108 -6.26 -3.82 -5.54
N ASP A 109 -6.61 -4.92 -4.86
CA ASP A 109 -6.18 -6.28 -5.22
C ASP A 109 -6.67 -6.72 -6.61
N ARG A 110 -7.68 -6.05 -7.20
CA ARG A 110 -8.19 -6.33 -8.56
C ARG A 110 -7.64 -5.36 -9.61
N SER A 111 -7.05 -4.24 -9.18
CA SER A 111 -6.54 -3.19 -10.07
C SER A 111 -5.40 -3.73 -10.94
N LYS A 112 -5.49 -3.47 -12.25
CA LYS A 112 -4.42 -3.84 -13.18
C LYS A 112 -3.18 -2.98 -12.95
N ILE A 113 -3.37 -1.75 -12.48
CA ILE A 113 -2.29 -0.86 -12.07
C ILE A 113 -1.54 -1.48 -10.87
N PHE A 114 -2.26 -1.95 -9.84
CA PHE A 114 -1.62 -2.57 -8.69
C PHE A 114 -0.77 -3.79 -9.07
N HIS A 115 -1.31 -4.71 -9.88
CA HIS A 115 -0.56 -5.86 -10.39
C HIS A 115 0.65 -5.47 -11.25
N PHE A 116 0.58 -4.35 -11.97
CA PHE A 116 1.72 -3.80 -12.70
C PHE A 116 2.79 -3.31 -11.73
N LEU A 117 2.41 -2.54 -10.70
CA LEU A 117 3.31 -1.99 -9.68
C LEU A 117 3.99 -3.07 -8.83
N GLN A 118 3.34 -4.22 -8.60
CA GLN A 118 3.96 -5.38 -7.95
C GLN A 118 5.17 -5.90 -8.72
N LYS A 119 5.15 -5.82 -10.07
CA LYS A 119 6.26 -6.26 -10.93
C LYS A 119 7.39 -5.23 -10.99
N MET A 120 7.15 -3.98 -10.63
CA MET A 120 8.16 -2.92 -10.70
C MET A 120 9.31 -3.18 -9.70
N PRO A 121 10.58 -3.01 -10.10
CA PRO A 121 11.69 -3.04 -9.15
C PRO A 121 11.63 -1.76 -8.30
N LYS A 122 11.10 -1.88 -7.08
CA LYS A 122 10.82 -0.73 -6.21
C LYS A 122 12.06 -0.15 -5.51
N GLY A 123 13.24 -0.74 -5.72
CA GLY A 123 14.48 -0.28 -5.10
C GLY A 123 14.53 -0.67 -3.63
N GLY A 124 14.47 0.32 -2.73
CA GLY A 124 14.68 0.14 -1.28
C GLY A 124 13.44 0.40 -0.42
N LEU A 125 13.17 -0.50 0.53
CA LEU A 125 12.24 -0.27 1.64
C LEU A 125 13.02 0.25 2.85
N LEU A 126 13.04 1.57 3.02
CA LEU A 126 13.85 2.26 4.03
C LEU A 126 13.15 2.44 5.38
N HIS A 127 11.91 1.96 5.50
CA HIS A 127 11.15 2.03 6.74
C HIS A 127 10.26 0.80 6.90
N VAL A 128 10.70 -0.15 7.71
CA VAL A 128 9.87 -1.27 8.14
C VAL A 128 10.21 -1.69 9.56
N HIS A 129 9.19 -2.04 10.34
CA HIS A 129 9.38 -2.60 11.67
C HIS A 129 9.49 -4.12 11.58
N GLY A 130 10.54 -4.69 12.15
CA GLY A 130 10.82 -6.13 12.09
C GLY A 130 9.76 -7.01 12.75
N SER A 131 8.84 -6.46 13.54
CA SER A 131 7.68 -7.18 14.11
C SER A 131 6.39 -7.07 13.28
N ALA A 132 6.44 -6.33 12.16
CA ALA A 132 5.33 -6.10 11.25
C ALA A 132 5.73 -6.28 9.77
N MET A 133 6.74 -7.12 9.49
CA MET A 133 7.29 -7.29 8.15
C MET A 133 6.81 -8.54 7.41
N ALA A 134 6.31 -9.56 8.14
CA ALA A 134 5.83 -10.80 7.55
C ALA A 134 4.33 -10.99 7.80
N SER A 135 3.68 -11.71 6.88
CA SER A 135 2.24 -11.94 6.89
C SER A 135 1.74 -12.58 8.19
N VAL A 136 0.57 -12.10 8.61
CA VAL A 136 -0.14 -12.57 9.81
C VAL A 136 -0.57 -14.03 9.65
N ASP A 137 -1.08 -14.39 8.47
CA ASP A 137 -1.48 -15.76 8.14
C ASP A 137 -0.33 -16.75 8.30
N TRP A 138 0.87 -16.37 7.83
CA TRP A 138 2.06 -17.20 8.02
C TRP A 138 2.44 -17.31 9.50
N LEU A 139 2.39 -16.21 10.26
CA LEU A 139 2.71 -16.23 11.69
C LEU A 139 1.79 -17.18 12.46
N ILE A 140 0.47 -17.13 12.21
CA ILE A 140 -0.50 -18.02 12.84
C ILE A 140 -0.24 -19.48 12.42
N SER A 141 -0.21 -19.75 11.11
CA SER A 141 -0.06 -21.10 10.57
C SER A 141 1.26 -21.77 10.95
N PHE A 142 2.35 -21.01 11.12
CA PHE A 142 3.63 -21.55 11.55
C PHE A 142 3.75 -21.61 13.07
N ALA A 143 3.64 -20.46 13.76
CA ALA A 143 3.98 -20.38 15.18
C ALA A 143 2.96 -21.10 16.06
N THR A 144 1.67 -20.97 15.79
CA THR A 144 0.63 -21.54 16.66
C THR A 144 0.39 -23.05 16.44
N TYR A 145 1.06 -23.62 15.43
CA TYR A 145 1.12 -25.06 15.17
C TYR A 145 2.34 -25.72 15.82
N MET A 146 3.30 -24.94 16.32
CA MET A 146 4.43 -25.47 17.05
C MET A 146 4.00 -26.09 18.39
N PRO A 147 4.70 -27.14 18.85
CA PRO A 147 4.43 -27.73 20.15
C PRO A 147 4.63 -26.70 21.27
N ASN A 148 3.97 -26.93 22.40
CA ASN A 148 4.09 -26.10 23.60
C ASN A 148 3.64 -24.64 23.41
N CYS A 149 2.87 -24.34 22.36
CA CYS A 149 2.18 -23.07 22.20
C CYS A 149 0.92 -23.03 23.08
N TYR A 150 0.89 -22.10 24.02
CA TYR A 150 -0.26 -21.79 24.86
C TYR A 150 -0.83 -20.43 24.49
N MET A 151 -2.14 -20.30 24.65
CA MET A 151 -2.83 -19.02 24.61
C MET A 151 -3.64 -18.81 25.88
N CYS A 152 -3.66 -17.57 26.29
CA CYS A 152 -4.51 -17.04 27.35
C CYS A 152 -5.72 -16.43 26.66
N TRP A 153 -6.91 -16.96 26.89
CA TRP A 153 -8.08 -16.50 26.15
C TRP A 153 -9.39 -16.68 26.92
N ASP A 154 -10.38 -15.87 26.54
CA ASP A 154 -11.78 -16.05 26.89
C ASP A 154 -12.44 -16.87 25.77
N ARG A 155 -12.81 -18.11 26.09
CA ARG A 155 -13.39 -19.07 25.15
C ARG A 155 -14.82 -18.69 24.74
N GLU A 156 -15.55 -18.00 25.61
CA GLU A 156 -16.94 -17.58 25.34
C GLU A 156 -16.97 -16.35 24.43
N LYS A 157 -16.03 -15.42 24.64
CA LYS A 157 -15.92 -14.19 23.85
C LYS A 157 -14.99 -14.28 22.65
N TYR A 158 -14.28 -15.40 22.50
CA TYR A 158 -13.24 -15.60 21.49
C TYR A 158 -12.13 -14.53 21.52
N ILE A 159 -11.81 -14.02 22.72
CA ILE A 159 -10.79 -12.98 22.89
C ILE A 159 -9.47 -13.62 23.35
N VAL A 160 -8.41 -13.45 22.55
CA VAL A 160 -7.06 -13.87 22.91
C VAL A 160 -6.32 -12.71 23.58
N TYR A 161 -5.80 -12.94 24.78
CA TYR A 161 -5.05 -11.95 25.55
C TYR A 161 -3.54 -12.08 25.42
N LYS A 162 -3.03 -13.31 25.22
CA LYS A 162 -1.59 -13.57 25.20
C LYS A 162 -1.25 -14.92 24.59
N PHE A 163 -0.16 -15.00 23.85
CA PHE A 163 0.50 -16.26 23.52
C PHE A 163 1.75 -16.47 24.36
N LEU A 164 2.11 -17.74 24.61
CA LEU A 164 3.34 -18.10 25.29
C LEU A 164 3.79 -19.50 24.87
N PHE A 165 5.07 -19.64 24.55
CA PHE A 165 5.70 -20.96 24.42
C PHE A 165 6.23 -21.42 25.77
N CYS A 166 5.73 -22.55 26.28
CA CYS A 166 6.14 -23.10 27.56
C CYS A 166 6.12 -24.63 27.54
N PRO A 167 7.22 -25.34 27.86
CA PRO A 167 7.24 -26.82 27.87
C PRO A 167 6.24 -27.47 28.83
N LYS A 168 5.83 -26.72 29.85
CA LYS A 168 4.82 -27.13 30.84
C LYS A 168 3.68 -26.11 30.83
N LEU A 169 2.57 -26.44 31.50
CA LEU A 169 1.48 -25.49 31.69
C LEU A 169 2.04 -24.18 32.30
N PRO A 170 1.78 -23.01 31.70
CA PRO A 170 2.21 -21.73 32.25
C PRO A 170 1.67 -21.49 33.67
N PRO A 171 2.34 -20.66 34.49
CA PRO A 171 1.84 -20.32 35.81
C PRO A 171 0.45 -19.67 35.71
N LYS A 172 -0.41 -19.99 36.68
CA LYS A 172 -1.74 -19.38 36.78
C LYS A 172 -1.57 -17.87 37.01
N ILE A 173 -2.19 -17.08 36.14
CA ILE A 173 -2.24 -15.62 36.26
C ILE A 173 -3.71 -15.24 36.40
N ARG A 174 -4.01 -14.26 37.27
CA ARG A 174 -5.38 -13.78 37.45
C ARG A 174 -5.93 -13.25 36.12
N GLY A 175 -7.15 -13.65 35.76
CA GLY A 175 -7.79 -13.26 34.50
C GLY A 175 -7.27 -14.00 33.27
N CYS A 176 -6.50 -15.08 33.45
CA CYS A 176 -5.91 -15.81 32.34
C CYS A 176 -6.19 -17.31 32.41
N ALA A 177 -7.02 -17.80 31.49
CA ALA A 177 -7.25 -19.22 31.28
C ALA A 177 -6.28 -19.73 30.20
N TRP A 178 -5.20 -20.39 30.63
CA TRP A 178 -4.23 -20.99 29.72
C TRP A 178 -4.76 -22.27 29.09
N GLU A 179 -4.76 -22.31 27.78
CA GLU A 179 -5.06 -23.51 26.99
C GLU A 179 -3.97 -23.72 25.94
N ARG A 180 -3.64 -24.99 25.65
CA ARG A 180 -2.76 -25.29 24.51
C ARG A 180 -3.49 -24.95 23.22
N VAL A 181 -2.85 -24.22 22.32
CA VAL A 181 -3.49 -23.81 21.07
C VAL A 181 -3.92 -25.02 20.24
N CYS A 182 -3.09 -26.07 20.18
CA CYS A 182 -3.43 -27.31 19.50
C CYS A 182 -4.66 -28.02 20.10
N HIS A 183 -4.88 -27.91 21.41
CA HIS A 183 -6.05 -28.47 22.08
C HIS A 183 -7.29 -27.64 21.73
N ALA A 184 -7.22 -26.31 21.89
CA ALA A 184 -8.32 -25.41 21.56
C ALA A 184 -8.75 -25.56 20.08
N ARG A 185 -7.78 -25.59 19.16
CA ARG A 185 -8.00 -25.80 17.72
C ARG A 185 -8.70 -27.11 17.42
N LYS A 186 -8.26 -28.22 18.04
CA LYS A 186 -8.85 -29.55 17.81
C LYS A 186 -10.32 -29.63 18.25
N TYR A 187 -10.67 -28.91 19.31
CA TYR A 187 -12.00 -28.97 19.93
C TYR A 187 -12.83 -27.71 19.68
N HIS A 188 -12.45 -26.88 18.70
CA HIS A 188 -13.25 -25.74 18.29
C HIS A 188 -14.48 -26.21 17.50
N THR A 189 -15.65 -25.69 17.85
CA THR A 189 -16.95 -26.15 17.33
C THR A 189 -17.13 -25.89 15.85
N GLU A 190 -16.57 -24.80 15.34
CA GLU A 190 -16.65 -24.42 13.92
C GLU A 190 -15.49 -25.00 13.08
N GLY A 191 -14.64 -25.82 13.72
CA GLY A 191 -13.55 -26.52 13.06
C GLY A 191 -12.23 -25.75 13.00
N VAL A 192 -11.22 -26.40 12.41
CA VAL A 192 -9.83 -25.93 12.43
C VAL A 192 -9.65 -24.62 11.66
N ILE A 193 -10.32 -24.47 10.53
CA ILE A 193 -10.20 -23.30 9.64
C ILE A 193 -10.77 -22.06 10.33
N ALA A 194 -12.00 -22.14 10.84
CA ALA A 194 -12.65 -21.04 11.56
C ALA A 194 -11.84 -20.61 12.79
N PHE A 195 -11.23 -21.58 13.50
CA PHE A 195 -10.37 -21.28 14.63
C PHE A 195 -9.11 -20.49 14.23
N ASP A 196 -8.45 -20.88 13.13
CA ASP A 196 -7.26 -20.14 12.67
C ASP A 196 -7.63 -18.76 12.12
N GLU A 197 -8.76 -18.61 11.44
CA GLU A 197 -9.31 -17.31 11.02
C GLU A 197 -9.62 -16.41 12.22
N MET A 198 -10.17 -16.97 13.30
CA MET A 198 -10.36 -16.26 14.57
C MET A 198 -9.02 -15.75 15.13
N LEU A 199 -7.97 -16.57 15.11
CA LEU A 199 -6.64 -16.14 15.55
C LEU A 199 -6.06 -15.03 14.65
N VAL A 200 -6.19 -15.16 13.32
CA VAL A 200 -5.77 -14.12 12.36
C VAL A 200 -6.51 -12.82 12.62
N ASN A 201 -7.84 -12.88 12.80
CA ASN A 201 -8.66 -11.73 13.12
C ASN A 201 -8.28 -11.09 14.47
N ALA A 202 -7.89 -11.89 15.47
CA ALA A 202 -7.41 -11.36 16.76
C ALA A 202 -6.16 -10.46 16.60
N ILE A 203 -5.29 -10.77 15.63
CA ILE A 203 -4.07 -10.00 15.36
C ILE A 203 -4.10 -9.24 14.01
N THR A 204 -5.27 -8.93 13.48
CA THR A 204 -5.43 -8.05 12.31
C THR A 204 -6.19 -6.79 12.71
N PHE A 205 -5.75 -5.64 12.23
CA PHE A 205 -6.51 -4.39 12.36
C PHE A 205 -7.48 -4.28 11.16
N ASN A 206 -8.70 -4.80 11.34
CA ASN A 206 -9.71 -4.90 10.28
C ASN A 206 -10.80 -3.81 10.41
N SER A 207 -11.69 -3.69 9.41
CA SER A 207 -12.76 -2.69 9.41
C SER A 207 -13.63 -2.77 10.68
N SER A 208 -13.96 -3.98 11.16
CA SER A 208 -14.78 -4.14 12.37
C SER A 208 -14.11 -3.56 13.62
N LYS A 209 -12.80 -3.76 13.79
CA LYS A 209 -12.06 -3.16 14.90
C LYS A 209 -12.02 -1.64 14.75
N LEU A 210 -11.70 -1.15 13.56
CA LEU A 210 -11.65 0.29 13.29
C LEU A 210 -13.00 0.97 13.57
N SER A 211 -14.12 0.35 13.19
CA SER A 211 -15.47 0.87 13.48
C SER A 211 -15.85 0.82 14.96
N SER A 212 -15.19 -0.03 15.76
CA SER A 212 -15.43 -0.14 17.21
C SER A 212 -14.59 0.82 18.06
N VAL A 213 -13.61 1.49 17.45
CA VAL A 213 -12.77 2.47 18.13
C VAL A 213 -13.48 3.83 18.11
N GLU A 214 -13.56 4.51 19.25
CA GLU A 214 -14.04 5.90 19.29
C GLU A 214 -13.06 6.81 18.53
N SER A 215 -13.55 7.89 17.93
CA SER A 215 -12.93 8.60 16.81
C SER A 215 -11.59 9.33 17.07
N ASP A 216 -10.93 9.07 18.21
CA ASP A 216 -9.67 9.72 18.57
C ASP A 216 -8.44 8.89 18.16
N GLN A 217 -7.29 9.56 18.02
CA GLN A 217 -6.06 8.89 17.61
C GLN A 217 -5.53 7.95 18.71
N ASN A 218 -5.79 8.23 19.99
CA ASN A 218 -5.27 7.44 21.09
C ASN A 218 -5.88 6.05 21.11
N ASP A 219 -7.18 5.93 20.87
CA ASP A 219 -7.87 4.65 20.85
C ASP A 219 -7.44 3.79 19.65
N ILE A 220 -7.15 4.44 18.51
CA ILE A 220 -6.55 3.77 17.35
C ILE A 220 -5.16 3.26 17.70
N TRP A 221 -4.31 4.08 18.32
CA TRP A 221 -2.97 3.70 18.77
C TRP A 221 -3.02 2.56 19.79
N ASN A 222 -3.92 2.63 20.78
CA ASN A 222 -4.12 1.60 21.79
C ASN A 222 -4.49 0.26 21.14
N THR A 223 -5.37 0.29 20.14
CA THR A 223 -5.77 -0.91 19.38
C THR A 223 -4.62 -1.42 18.50
N PHE A 224 -3.86 -0.53 17.87
CA PHE A 224 -2.68 -0.88 17.08
C PHE A 224 -1.57 -1.52 17.94
N GLU A 225 -1.33 -1.01 19.14
CA GLU A 225 -0.33 -1.56 20.06
C GLU A 225 -0.69 -2.97 20.58
N GLN A 226 -1.99 -3.26 20.73
CA GLN A 226 -2.46 -4.60 21.13
C GLN A 226 -1.98 -5.69 20.15
N TYR A 227 -1.87 -5.39 18.85
CA TYR A 227 -1.27 -6.30 17.88
C TYR A 227 0.16 -6.70 18.28
N PHE A 228 1.00 -5.71 18.56
CA PHE A 228 2.39 -5.97 18.94
C PHE A 228 2.49 -6.67 20.29
N MET A 229 1.59 -6.38 21.23
CA MET A 229 1.54 -7.06 22.52
C MET A 229 1.21 -8.55 22.36
N LEU A 230 0.24 -8.89 21.51
CA LEU A 230 -0.17 -10.28 21.26
C LEU A 230 0.90 -11.09 20.52
N THR A 231 1.46 -10.52 19.45
CA THR A 231 2.42 -11.22 18.58
C THR A 231 3.83 -11.29 19.17
N ARG A 232 4.16 -10.43 20.15
CA ARG A 232 5.50 -10.34 20.77
C ARG A 232 6.07 -11.69 21.17
N ASN A 233 5.32 -12.51 21.91
CA ASN A 233 5.84 -13.79 22.40
C ASN A 233 5.88 -14.88 21.33
N LEU A 234 5.07 -14.75 20.27
CA LEU A 234 5.16 -15.63 19.11
C LEU A 234 6.44 -15.34 18.34
N ILE A 235 6.64 -14.09 17.95
CA ILE A 235 7.78 -13.66 17.12
C ILE A 235 9.10 -13.82 17.87
N ARG A 236 9.16 -13.48 19.18
CA ARG A 236 10.40 -13.56 19.97
C ARG A 236 10.79 -14.99 20.36
N TYR A 237 9.93 -15.99 20.14
CA TYR A 237 10.31 -17.37 20.40
C TYR A 237 11.38 -17.80 19.42
N LYS A 238 12.55 -18.23 19.93
CA LYS A 238 13.76 -18.45 19.13
C LYS A 238 13.55 -19.30 17.86
N PRO A 239 12.84 -20.44 17.88
CA PRO A 239 12.55 -21.21 16.66
C PRO A 239 11.68 -20.47 15.63
N VAL A 240 10.80 -19.58 16.08
CA VAL A 240 9.91 -18.78 15.22
C VAL A 240 10.64 -17.58 14.67
N PHE A 241 11.42 -16.85 15.49
CA PHE A 241 12.06 -15.59 15.12
C PHE A 241 12.84 -15.66 13.79
N SER A 242 13.75 -16.63 13.66
CA SER A 242 14.56 -16.76 12.44
C SER A 242 13.72 -17.10 11.21
N LYS A 243 12.61 -17.84 11.40
CA LYS A 243 11.70 -18.21 10.31
C LYS A 243 10.80 -17.04 9.93
N TYR A 244 10.37 -16.24 10.90
CA TYR A 244 9.57 -15.03 10.70
C TYR A 244 10.34 -13.98 9.90
N ILE A 245 11.59 -13.67 10.29
CA ILE A 245 12.42 -12.74 9.53
C ILE A 245 12.67 -13.25 8.11
N HIS A 246 12.98 -14.54 7.95
CA HIS A 246 13.16 -15.13 6.64
C HIS A 246 11.90 -15.06 5.77
N GLN A 247 10.73 -15.33 6.36
CA GLN A 247 9.46 -15.21 5.65
C GLN A 247 9.21 -13.78 5.18
N GLY A 248 9.41 -12.78 6.05
CA GLY A 248 9.25 -11.38 5.66
C GLY A 248 10.20 -10.98 4.53
N LEU A 249 11.45 -11.45 4.55
CA LEU A 249 12.39 -11.24 3.46
C LEU A 249 11.91 -11.89 2.14
N ILE A 250 11.34 -13.10 2.20
CA ILE A 250 10.75 -13.75 1.02
C ILE A 250 9.56 -12.95 0.48
N GLU A 251 8.68 -12.47 1.34
CA GLU A 251 7.49 -11.70 0.93
C GLU A 251 7.89 -10.38 0.26
N LEU A 252 8.85 -9.67 0.85
CA LEU A 252 9.38 -8.44 0.28
C LEU A 252 10.15 -8.68 -1.03
N PHE A 253 10.87 -9.80 -1.14
CA PHE A 253 11.51 -10.22 -2.39
C PHE A 253 10.47 -10.52 -3.49
N LYS A 254 9.39 -11.22 -3.14
CA LYS A 254 8.29 -11.50 -4.08
C LYS A 254 7.61 -10.23 -4.57
N ASP A 255 7.59 -9.18 -3.76
CA ASP A 255 7.15 -7.84 -4.15
C ASP A 255 8.24 -7.04 -4.91
N ASN A 256 9.29 -7.69 -5.40
CA ASN A 256 10.34 -7.08 -6.22
C ASN A 256 10.97 -5.82 -5.59
N ILE A 257 11.30 -5.89 -4.31
CA ILE A 257 12.12 -4.91 -3.61
C ILE A 257 13.55 -5.46 -3.50
N GLN A 258 14.56 -4.62 -3.70
CA GLN A 258 15.98 -5.01 -3.81
C GLN A 258 16.78 -4.71 -2.53
N HIS A 259 16.35 -3.73 -1.75
CA HIS A 259 17.05 -3.27 -0.54
C HIS A 259 16.07 -3.06 0.62
N PHE A 260 16.50 -3.34 1.85
CA PHE A 260 15.67 -3.23 3.05
C PHE A 260 16.45 -2.65 4.22
N GLU A 261 15.85 -1.69 4.94
CA GLU A 261 16.31 -1.22 6.25
C GLU A 261 15.25 -1.56 7.30
N ILE A 262 15.50 -2.62 8.07
CA ILE A 262 14.53 -3.16 9.03
C ILE A 262 14.87 -2.66 10.43
N ARG A 263 13.95 -1.92 11.04
CA ARG A 263 14.04 -1.45 12.42
C ARG A 263 13.61 -2.54 13.38
N MET A 264 14.50 -2.93 14.29
CA MET A 264 14.20 -3.94 15.30
C MET A 264 14.37 -3.37 16.70
N SER A 265 13.36 -3.57 17.55
CA SER A 265 13.51 -3.36 18.99
C SER A 265 14.08 -4.62 19.63
N LEU A 266 15.25 -4.50 20.26
CA LEU A 266 15.98 -5.57 20.92
C LEU A 266 15.75 -5.59 22.44
N SER A 267 14.69 -4.94 22.94
CA SER A 267 14.49 -4.69 24.37
C SER A 267 14.77 -5.91 25.26
N SER A 268 15.71 -5.73 26.19
CA SER A 268 16.31 -6.76 27.04
C SER A 268 15.41 -7.16 28.22
N GLY A 269 14.19 -7.60 27.95
CA GLY A 269 13.29 -8.14 28.98
C GLY A 269 13.64 -9.58 29.35
N HIS A 270 14.31 -9.75 30.49
CA HIS A 270 14.57 -10.98 31.27
C HIS A 270 14.72 -12.32 30.49
N LYS A 271 16.00 -12.74 30.39
CA LYS A 271 16.54 -13.98 29.78
C LYS A 271 16.56 -14.03 28.24
N HIS A 272 17.57 -13.37 27.68
CA HIS A 272 18.31 -13.76 26.46
C HIS A 272 17.76 -13.55 25.02
N PRO A 273 16.58 -12.98 24.71
CA PRO A 273 16.17 -12.86 23.30
C PRO A 273 17.00 -11.87 22.47
N GLY A 274 17.40 -10.71 23.01
CA GLY A 274 18.14 -9.69 22.20
C GLY A 274 19.50 -10.19 21.69
N ARG A 275 20.29 -10.83 22.57
CA ARG A 275 21.59 -11.41 22.21
C ARG A 275 21.45 -12.63 21.30
N GLU A 276 20.42 -13.45 21.49
CA GLU A 276 20.16 -14.58 20.59
C GLU A 276 19.60 -14.15 19.24
N CYS A 277 18.82 -13.07 19.16
CA CYS A 277 18.42 -12.44 17.90
C CYS A 277 19.64 -11.92 17.16
N LEU A 278 20.55 -11.22 17.83
CA LEU A 278 21.84 -10.80 17.24
C LEU A 278 22.70 -12.00 16.81
N LEU A 279 22.72 -13.09 17.57
CA LEU A 279 23.40 -14.34 17.17
C LEU A 279 22.69 -15.04 16.01
N ALA A 280 21.36 -15.01 15.94
CA ALA A 280 20.59 -15.52 14.82
C ALA A 280 20.90 -14.70 13.57
N LEU A 281 20.80 -13.36 13.63
CA LEU A 281 21.20 -12.44 12.57
C LEU A 281 22.67 -12.62 12.17
N GLY A 282 23.57 -12.82 13.12
CA GLY A 282 24.98 -13.12 12.87
C GLY A 282 25.21 -14.50 12.22
N ARG A 283 24.38 -15.50 12.53
CA ARG A 283 24.38 -16.80 11.84
C ARG A 283 23.79 -16.68 10.44
N LEU A 284 22.78 -15.83 10.24
CA LEU A 284 22.23 -15.49 8.93
C LEU A 284 23.28 -14.75 8.07
N ARG A 285 24.13 -13.92 8.68
CA ARG A 285 25.28 -13.29 8.00
C ARG A 285 26.36 -14.30 7.59
N ARG A 286 26.68 -15.29 8.44
CA ARG A 286 27.73 -16.31 8.14
C ARG A 286 27.27 -17.41 7.20
N ARG A 287 26.00 -17.79 7.29
CA ARG A 287 25.34 -18.67 6.31
C ARG A 287 24.68 -17.74 5.30
N GLY A 288 25.47 -17.14 4.41
CA GLY A 288 24.95 -16.35 3.28
C GLY A 288 23.72 -17.08 2.74
N PHE A 289 22.55 -16.46 2.86
CA PHE A 289 21.28 -17.14 2.65
C PHE A 289 21.30 -17.77 1.27
N GLN A 290 21.42 -19.09 1.24
CA GLN A 290 21.36 -19.86 0.02
C GLN A 290 19.96 -19.71 -0.57
N LEU A 291 19.91 -19.02 -1.70
CA LEU A 291 18.86 -19.02 -2.73
C LEU A 291 17.42 -18.87 -2.22
N ILE A 292 16.86 -17.66 -2.39
CA ILE A 292 15.44 -17.56 -2.70
C ILE A 292 15.26 -18.13 -4.11
N ARG A 293 14.88 -19.42 -4.21
CA ARG A 293 14.40 -19.99 -5.47
C ARG A 293 12.96 -19.53 -5.69
N SER A 294 12.79 -18.51 -6.52
CA SER A 294 11.53 -18.31 -7.24
C SER A 294 11.61 -19.10 -8.54
N THR A 295 10.51 -19.73 -8.97
CA THR A 295 10.40 -20.37 -10.29
C THR A 295 10.49 -19.37 -11.44
N GLU A 296 10.41 -18.07 -11.15
CA GLU A 296 10.32 -16.98 -12.14
C GLU A 296 11.50 -15.99 -12.09
N GLN A 297 12.41 -16.10 -11.10
CA GLN A 297 13.56 -15.20 -10.98
C GLN A 297 14.86 -15.96 -10.71
N PRO A 298 15.99 -15.52 -11.29
CA PRO A 298 17.27 -16.15 -11.05
C PRO A 298 17.65 -16.09 -9.58
N ALA A 299 18.41 -17.09 -9.17
CA ALA A 299 18.97 -17.21 -7.84
C ALA A 299 19.74 -15.93 -7.44
N ARG A 300 19.35 -15.30 -6.32
CA ARG A 300 20.01 -14.13 -5.75
C ARG A 300 20.71 -14.45 -4.42
N GLU A 301 21.83 -13.79 -4.19
CA GLU A 301 22.54 -13.79 -2.91
C GLU A 301 21.98 -12.69 -2.00
N ILE A 302 21.85 -12.98 -0.71
CA ILE A 302 21.39 -11.99 0.28
C ILE A 302 22.60 -11.52 1.10
N ASN A 303 22.99 -10.27 0.90
CA ASN A 303 24.00 -9.60 1.69
C ASN A 303 23.35 -8.87 2.87
N VAL A 304 23.75 -9.21 4.09
CA VAL A 304 23.16 -8.66 5.32
C VAL A 304 24.22 -7.94 6.13
N GLN A 305 23.99 -6.65 6.38
CA GLN A 305 24.75 -5.81 7.30
C GLN A 305 23.87 -5.42 8.50
N VAL A 306 24.44 -5.45 9.70
CA VAL A 306 23.74 -5.04 10.93
C VAL A 306 24.37 -3.74 11.40
N ALA A 307 23.57 -2.69 11.52
CA ALA A 307 23.96 -1.42 12.13
C ALA A 307 23.27 -1.30 13.50
N GLU A 308 24.06 -1.23 14.56
CA GLU A 308 23.56 -1.01 15.92
C GLU A 308 23.57 0.50 16.20
N HIS A 309 22.41 1.05 16.59
CA HIS A 309 22.26 2.49 16.85
C HIS A 309 22.10 2.79 18.35
N SER A 310 21.58 1.85 19.14
CA SER A 310 21.48 1.95 20.61
C SER A 310 21.47 0.56 21.27
N THR A 311 21.41 0.51 22.61
CA THR A 311 21.29 -0.74 23.38
C THR A 311 20.03 -1.54 23.06
N ASP A 312 18.96 -0.88 22.61
CA ASP A 312 17.63 -1.47 22.47
C ASP A 312 17.05 -1.35 21.05
N THR A 313 17.79 -0.73 20.12
CA THR A 313 17.39 -0.63 18.71
C THR A 313 18.54 -0.94 17.76
N CYS A 314 18.28 -1.82 16.79
CA CYS A 314 19.17 -2.05 15.67
C CYS A 314 18.44 -1.90 14.33
N THR A 315 19.21 -1.56 13.30
CA THR A 315 18.76 -1.55 11.92
C THR A 315 19.46 -2.70 11.19
N LEU A 316 18.67 -3.57 10.58
CA LEU A 316 19.18 -4.62 9.70
C LEU A 316 19.13 -4.09 8.26
N ASN A 317 20.30 -3.85 7.69
CA ASN A 317 20.47 -3.47 6.29
C ASN A 317 20.62 -4.75 5.47
N VAL A 318 19.70 -4.99 4.55
CA VAL A 318 19.70 -6.15 3.69
C VAL A 318 19.75 -5.69 2.24
N VAL A 319 20.70 -6.22 1.47
CA VAL A 319 20.88 -5.95 0.04
C VAL A 319 20.81 -7.27 -0.70
N LEU A 320 19.95 -7.36 -1.72
CA LEU A 320 19.87 -8.52 -2.59
C LEU A 320 20.82 -8.32 -3.77
N GLY A 321 21.84 -9.17 -3.87
CA GLY A 321 22.77 -9.21 -4.99
C GLY A 321 22.44 -10.34 -5.96
N ASP A 322 22.80 -10.19 -7.23
CA ASP A 322 22.79 -11.31 -8.16
C ASP A 322 23.94 -12.26 -7.81
N ILE A 323 23.72 -13.58 -7.95
CA ILE A 323 24.81 -14.55 -7.78
C ILE A 323 25.75 -14.38 -8.96
N GLN A 324 26.92 -13.76 -8.72
CA GLN A 324 28.05 -13.93 -9.61
C GLN A 324 28.47 -15.39 -9.50
N ARG A 325 28.04 -16.22 -10.45
CA ARG A 325 28.77 -17.47 -10.69
C ARG A 325 30.11 -17.02 -11.24
N ASP A 326 31.16 -17.13 -10.44
CA ASP A 326 32.51 -17.13 -10.97
C ASP A 326 32.54 -18.17 -12.08
N THR A 327 32.58 -17.69 -13.33
CA THR A 327 32.95 -18.50 -14.48
C THR A 327 34.42 -18.87 -14.26
N VAL A 328 34.65 -20.06 -13.70
CA VAL A 328 35.95 -20.73 -13.68
C VAL A 328 36.17 -21.40 -15.02
#